data_AF-A0A931U423-F1
#
_entry.id   AF-A0A931U423-F1
#
_cell.length_a   1.000
_cell.length_b   1.000
_cell.length_c   1.000
_cell.angle_alpha   90.00
_cell.angle_beta   90.00
_cell.angle_gamma   90.00
#
_symmetry.space_group_name_H-M   'P 1'
#
loop_
_entity.id
_entity.type
_entity.pdbx_description
1 polymer ?
#
loop_
_entity_poly.entity_id
_entity_poly.type
_entity_poly.pdbx_seq_one_letter_code
_entity_poly.pdbx_strand_id
1 'polypeptide(L)' 'MLQLIAEGKGNQEIANRLCLSVKTVEAHKAHIMRKLGLRNRTELIKYALRQGLIELEPDQEALL' A
#
# COMPACT_ATOMS: atom_id res chain seq x y z
N MET A 1 -3.59 5.27 -4.01
CA MET A 1 -3.92 3.87 -3.69
C MET A 1 -2.70 3.04 -3.29
N LEU A 2 -1.62 3.01 -4.09
CA LEU A 2 -0.40 2.24 -3.77
C LEU A 2 0.12 2.55 -2.36
N GLN A 3 0.33 3.83 -2.05
CA GLN A 3 0.77 4.28 -0.72
C GLN A 3 -0.12 3.73 0.40
N LEU A 4 -1.44 3.86 0.31
CA LEU A 4 -2.37 3.31 1.31
C LEU A 4 -2.18 1.79 1.54
N ILE A 5 -1.96 1.02 0.47
CA ILE A 5 -1.71 -0.44 0.59
C ILE A 5 -0.39 -0.71 1.31
N ALA A 6 0.63 0.09 1.00
CA ALA A 6 1.96 0.03 1.59
C ALA A 6 1.94 0.42 3.07
N GLU A 7 1.12 1.41 3.45
CA GLU A 7 0.81 1.84 4.83
C GLU A 7 -0.02 0.82 5.63
N GLY A 8 -0.26 -0.38 5.09
CA GLY A 8 -0.97 -1.42 5.84
C GLY A 8 -2.49 -1.44 5.64
N LYS A 9 -3.08 -0.44 4.97
CA LYS A 9 -4.54 -0.25 4.89
C LYS A 9 -5.26 -1.40 4.18
N GLY A 10 -6.41 -1.82 4.73
CA GLY A 10 -7.26 -2.86 4.17
C GLY A 10 -8.11 -2.37 2.99
N ASN A 11 -8.64 -3.30 2.17
CA ASN A 11 -9.45 -2.93 1.00
C ASN A 11 -10.69 -2.09 1.38
N GLN A 12 -11.36 -2.42 2.49
CA GLN A 12 -12.52 -1.67 2.98
C GLN A 12 -12.14 -0.25 3.42
N GLU A 13 -11.03 -0.09 4.13
CA GLU A 13 -10.56 1.22 4.59
C GLU A 13 -10.18 2.12 3.40
N ILE A 14 -9.51 1.55 2.40
CA ILE A 14 -9.17 2.24 1.15
C ILE A 14 -10.43 2.62 0.37
N ALA A 15 -11.41 1.72 0.29
CA ALA A 15 -12.68 1.94 -0.39
C ALA A 15 -13.42 3.14 0.23
N ASN A 16 -13.54 3.14 1.57
CA ASN A 16 -14.16 4.24 2.31
C ASN A 16 -13.40 5.55 2.11
N ARG A 17 -12.06 5.54 2.23
CA ARG A 17 -11.23 6.76 2.12
C ARG A 17 -11.25 7.39 0.74
N LEU A 18 -11.44 6.59 -0.31
CA LEU A 18 -11.47 7.05 -1.69
C LEU A 18 -12.87 7.18 -2.29
N CYS A 19 -13.93 6.93 -1.49
CA CYS A 19 -15.32 6.86 -1.97
C CYS A 19 -15.51 5.89 -3.15
N LEU A 20 -14.88 4.72 -3.08
CA LEU A 20 -14.94 3.66 -4.10
C LEU A 20 -15.59 2.41 -3.54
N SER A 21 -16.04 1.51 -4.42
CA SER A 21 -16.41 0.16 -4.02
C SER A 21 -15.16 -0.69 -3.70
N VAL A 22 -15.29 -1.69 -2.83
CA VAL A 22 -14.22 -2.67 -2.55
C VAL A 22 -13.75 -3.37 -3.83
N LYS A 23 -14.69 -3.74 -4.71
CA LYS A 23 -14.39 -4.34 -6.02
C LYS A 23 -13.53 -3.42 -6.89
N THR A 24 -13.80 -2.12 -6.87
CA THR A 24 -12.98 -1.13 -7.57
C THR A 24 -11.57 -1.08 -6.98
N VAL A 25 -11.42 -1.13 -5.66
CA VAL A 25 -10.10 -1.18 -5.00
C VAL A 25 -9.31 -2.42 -5.41
N GLU A 26 -9.94 -3.58 -5.45
CA GLU A 26 -9.32 -4.83 -5.89
C GLU A 26 -8.84 -4.78 -7.34
N ALA A 27 -9.68 -4.24 -8.24
CA ALA A 27 -9.32 -4.06 -9.64
C ALA A 27 -8.12 -3.13 -9.82
N HIS A 28 -8.10 -1.99 -9.11
CA HIS A 28 -6.98 -1.06 -9.14
C HIS A 28 -5.71 -1.67 -8.54
N LYS A 29 -5.82 -2.45 -7.46
CA LYS A 29 -4.70 -3.22 -6.88
C LYS A 29 -4.10 -4.17 -7.91
N ALA A 30 -4.92 -4.98 -8.57
CA ALA A 30 -4.46 -5.90 -9.61
C ALA A 30 -3.78 -5.14 -10.78
N HIS A 31 -4.34 -4.00 -11.18
CA HIS A 31 -3.75 -3.15 -12.23
C HIS A 31 -2.38 -2.59 -11.84
N ILE A 32 -2.23 -2.08 -10.61
CA ILE A 32 -0.96 -1.56 -10.09
C ILE A 32 0.08 -2.67 -10.04
N MET A 33 -0.27 -3.83 -9.47
CA MET A 33 0.61 -4.99 -9.36
C MET A 33 1.11 -5.44 -10.75
N ARG A 34 0.19 -5.59 -11.71
CA ARG A 34 0.53 -5.95 -13.10
C ARG A 34 1.40 -4.91 -13.78
N LYS A 35 1.06 -3.62 -13.66
CA LYS A 35 1.81 -2.51 -14.28
C LYS A 35 3.25 -2.43 -13.76
N LEU A 36 3.47 -2.74 -12.49
CA LEU A 36 4.77 -2.66 -11.84
C LEU A 36 5.51 -4.02 -11.80
N GLY A 37 4.93 -5.09 -12.34
CA GLY A 37 5.52 -6.43 -12.31
C GLY A 37 5.64 -7.03 -10.90
N LEU A 38 4.82 -6.58 -9.95
CA LEU A 38 4.85 -7.01 -8.55
C LEU A 38 3.94 -8.22 -8.35
N ARG A 39 4.43 -9.20 -7.59
CA ARG A 39 3.75 -10.50 -7.41
C ARG A 39 2.99 -10.61 -6.10
N ASN A 40 3.40 -9.86 -5.08
CA ASN A 40 2.78 -9.90 -3.75
C ASN A 40 2.88 -8.56 -3.02
N ARG A 41 2.20 -8.48 -1.87
CA ARG A 41 2.17 -7.29 -1.01
C ARG A 41 3.55 -6.88 -0.54
N THR A 42 4.43 -7.83 -0.21
CA THR A 42 5.79 -7.57 0.26
C THR A 42 6.62 -6.85 -0.80
N GLU A 43 6.51 -7.25 -2.07
CA GLU A 43 7.16 -6.56 -3.19
C GLU A 43 6.61 -5.15 -3.40
N LEU A 44 5.31 -4.94 -3.21
CA LEU A 44 4.71 -3.60 -3.23
C LEU A 44 5.25 -2.70 -2.11
N ILE A 45 5.37 -3.23 -0.89
CA ILE A 45 5.95 -2.49 0.24
C ILE A 45 7.40 -2.11 -0.06
N LYS A 46 8.22 -3.07 -0.53
CA LYS A 46 9.61 -2.81 -0.94
C LYS A 46 9.71 -1.79 -2.08
N TYR A 47 8.79 -1.83 -3.04
CA TYR A 47 8.71 -0.83 -4.10
C TYR A 47 8.39 0.55 -3.51
N ALA A 48 7.37 0.64 -2.64
CA ALA A 48 6.97 1.90 -2.02
C ALA A 48 8.10 2.54 -1.19
N LEU A 49 8.84 1.75 -0.40
CA LEU A 49 10.04 2.20 0.33
C LEU A 49 11.12 2.72 -0.63
N ARG A 50 11.46 1.95 -1.68
CA ARG A 50 12.47 2.36 -2.68
C ARG A 50 12.09 3.62 -3.46
N GLN A 51 10.81 3.99 -3.49
CA GLN A 51 10.30 5.17 -4.17
C GLN A 51 10.01 6.33 -3.22
N GLY A 52 10.28 6.18 -1.92
CA GLY A 52 9.98 7.21 -0.91
C GLY A 52 8.47 7.48 -0.75
N LEU A 53 7.62 6.50 -1.06
CA LEU A 53 6.16 6.63 -0.90
C LEU A 53 5.69 6.32 0.53
N ILE A 54 6.50 5.56 1.28
CA ILE A 54 6.35 5.29 2.70
C ILE A 54 7.73 5.27 3.35
N GLU A 55 7.77 5.49 4.65
CA GLU A 55 8.98 5.45 5.47
C GLU A 55 8.81 4.41 6.59
N LEU A 56 9.91 3.89 7.10
CA LEU A 56 9.90 3.11 8.33
C LEU A 56 9.99 4.12 9.47
N GLU A 57 8.88 4.32 10.17
CA GLU A 57 8.92 5.05 11.45
C GLU A 57 9.88 4.30 12.37
N PRO A 58 10.90 4.96 12.95
CA PRO A 58 11.75 4.33 13.93
C PRO A 58 10.91 3.90 15.14
N ASP A 59 11.16 2.69 15.65
CA ASP A 59 10.51 2.22 16.86
C ASP A 59 10.77 3.24 17.99
N GLN A 60 9.69 3.74 18.60
CA GLN A 60 9.75 4.76 19.65
C GLN A 60 10.49 4.27 20.92
N GLU A 61 10.78 2.97 21.03
CA GLU A 61 11.56 2.37 22.12
C GLU A 61 13.06 2.68 22.08
N ALA A 62 13.62 3.16 20.97
CA ALA A 62 15.05 3.48 20.88
C ALA A 62 15.44 4.86 21.50
N LEU A 63 14.49 5.55 22.13
CA LEU A 63 14.68 6.90 22.72
C LEU A 63 14.52 6.94 24.26
N LEU A 64 14.54 5.79 24.93
CA LEU A 64 14.63 5.66 26.40
C LEU A 64 15.96 5.04 26.82
#